data_AF-A0A2N1QNT8-F1
#
_entry.id   AF-A0A2N1QNT8-F1
#
_cell.length_a   1.000
_cell.length_b   1.000
_cell.length_c   1.000
_cell.angle_alpha   90.00
_cell.angle_beta   90.00
_cell.angle_gamma   90.00
#
_symmetry.space_group_name_H-M   'P 1'
#
loop_
_entity.id
_entity.type
_entity.pdbx_description
1 polymer ?
#
loop_
_entity_poly.entity_id
_entity_poly.type
_entity_poly.pdbx_seq_one_letter_code
_entity_poly.pdbx_strand_id
1 'polypeptide(L)'
;MPGSELFDHLEIEAVADVLKRKVIHRYAYHEVRDGNYRVDEFEAKVAELSGAKHCLAVSSGTAALYVPFKAMGICPGDEIITSSFTFIATVEAILECGAVPVLGDVDESLNLSPDSAEDLITERTKAIMPVHMFGAAADMDSFRALGAKYGIPVVEDACQAMGGTYKGKALGSMGLWGSYSLDPNKLLTVGEGGLIVTDDDELYSKMEYYHDHGHIHS
;
A
#
# COMPACT_ATOMS: atom_id res chain seq x y z
N MET A 1 -12.35 -7.82 13.43
CA MET A 1 -13.68 -7.80 12.79
C MET A 1 -13.54 -7.00 11.52
N PRO A 2 -13.88 -7.55 10.35
CA PRO A 2 -13.98 -6.80 9.10
C PRO A 2 -14.88 -5.56 9.22
N GLY A 3 -14.57 -4.50 8.48
CA GLY A 3 -15.33 -3.25 8.53
C GLY A 3 -16.77 -3.37 8.05
N SER A 4 -17.06 -4.34 7.18
CA SER A 4 -18.40 -4.61 6.64
C SER A 4 -19.42 -4.99 7.71
N GLU A 5 -19.00 -5.53 8.86
CA GLU A 5 -19.89 -5.82 9.99
C GLU A 5 -20.39 -4.56 10.70
N LEU A 6 -19.76 -3.41 10.45
CA LEU A 6 -20.08 -2.13 11.08
C LEU A 6 -20.86 -1.18 10.17
N PHE A 7 -21.21 -1.61 8.95
CA PHE A 7 -21.95 -0.77 8.01
C PHE A 7 -23.28 -0.29 8.59
N ASP A 8 -23.52 1.01 8.48
CA ASP A 8 -24.75 1.65 8.90
C ASP A 8 -25.27 2.64 7.84
N HIS A 9 -26.15 3.55 8.24
CA HIS A 9 -26.68 4.60 7.37
C HIS A 9 -25.61 5.48 6.70
N LEU A 10 -24.43 5.66 7.30
CA LEU A 10 -23.36 6.52 6.79
C LEU A 10 -22.82 6.00 5.45
N GLU A 11 -22.56 4.70 5.33
CA GLU A 11 -22.13 4.10 4.06
C GLU A 11 -23.23 4.22 2.99
N ILE A 12 -24.49 4.02 3.38
CA ILE A 12 -25.64 4.15 2.46
C ILE A 12 -25.74 5.57 1.94
N GLU A 13 -25.61 6.57 2.81
CA GLU A 13 -25.66 7.98 2.44
C GLU A 13 -24.50 8.38 1.54
N ALA A 14 -23.28 7.92 1.83
CA ALA A 14 -22.10 8.17 1.03
C ALA A 14 -22.24 7.64 -0.40
N VAL A 15 -22.73 6.41 -0.57
CA VAL A 15 -22.99 5.83 -1.90
C VAL A 15 -24.15 6.52 -2.60
N ALA A 16 -25.25 6.79 -1.89
CA ALA A 16 -26.41 7.45 -2.46
C ALA A 16 -26.10 8.86 -2.97
N ASP A 17 -25.22 9.60 -2.29
CA ASP A 17 -24.74 10.92 -2.72
C ASP A 17 -24.07 10.85 -4.11
N VAL A 18 -23.12 9.92 -4.31
CA VAL A 18 -22.44 9.72 -5.60
C VAL A 18 -23.45 9.42 -6.72
N LEU A 19 -24.42 8.55 -6.46
CA LEU A 19 -25.47 8.20 -7.42
C LEU A 19 -26.39 9.37 -7.76
N LYS A 20 -26.80 10.16 -6.75
CA LYS A 20 -27.66 11.34 -6.94
C LYS A 20 -26.97 12.42 -7.78
N ARG A 21 -25.67 12.65 -7.54
CA ARG A 21 -24.86 13.61 -8.31
C ARG A 21 -24.51 13.14 -9.71
N LYS A 22 -24.58 11.82 -9.97
CA LYS A 22 -24.20 11.18 -11.24
C LYS A 22 -22.73 11.40 -11.63
N VAL A 23 -21.86 11.65 -10.65
CA VAL A 23 -20.42 11.78 -10.84
C VAL A 23 -19.74 10.57 -10.22
N ILE A 24 -19.65 9.48 -11.00
CA ILE A 24 -19.13 8.19 -10.55
C ILE A 24 -17.60 8.06 -10.74
N HIS A 25 -17.02 8.90 -11.58
CA HIS A 25 -15.57 8.91 -11.82
C HIS A 25 -14.86 9.62 -10.68
N ARG A 26 -13.58 9.32 -10.40
CA ARG A 26 -12.82 10.00 -9.33
C ARG A 26 -12.33 11.39 -9.74
N TYR A 27 -12.04 11.58 -11.03
CA TYR A 27 -11.57 12.85 -11.63
C TYR A 27 -12.67 13.55 -12.46
N ALA A 28 -12.32 14.74 -12.99
CA ALA A 28 -13.11 15.55 -13.92
C ALA A 28 -14.48 16.01 -13.36
N TYR A 29 -15.36 16.54 -14.22
CA TYR A 29 -16.72 16.96 -13.85
C TYR A 29 -16.79 18.07 -12.78
N HIS A 30 -15.78 18.95 -12.72
CA HIS A 30 -15.61 19.96 -11.67
C HIS A 30 -16.85 20.85 -11.45
N GLU A 31 -17.54 21.25 -12.53
CA GLU A 31 -18.73 22.12 -12.44
C GLU A 31 -19.95 21.44 -11.78
N VAL A 32 -20.08 20.12 -11.92
CA VAL A 32 -21.23 19.36 -11.39
C VAL A 32 -20.93 18.65 -10.06
N ARG A 33 -19.66 18.66 -9.62
CA ARG A 33 -19.24 18.08 -8.35
C ARG A 33 -19.61 18.91 -7.13
N ASP A 34 -19.83 20.21 -7.31
CA ASP A 34 -20.11 21.15 -6.22
C ASP A 34 -19.08 21.04 -5.08
N GLY A 35 -17.79 20.94 -5.44
CA GLY A 35 -16.70 20.79 -4.47
C GLY A 35 -16.55 19.42 -3.81
N ASN A 36 -17.40 18.42 -4.14
CA ASN A 36 -17.35 17.10 -3.52
C ASN A 36 -16.44 16.13 -4.29
N TYR A 37 -15.27 15.81 -3.73
CA TYR A 37 -14.29 14.90 -4.29
C TYR A 37 -14.05 13.75 -3.32
N ARG A 38 -14.96 12.76 -3.34
CA ARG A 38 -15.00 11.70 -2.33
C ARG A 38 -13.69 10.92 -2.19
N VAL A 39 -12.99 10.68 -3.31
CA VAL A 39 -11.71 9.96 -3.29
C VAL A 39 -10.62 10.84 -2.70
N ASP A 40 -10.48 12.08 -3.16
CA ASP A 40 -9.49 13.04 -2.64
C ASP A 40 -9.71 13.34 -1.15
N GLU A 41 -10.97 13.51 -0.71
CA GLU A 41 -11.34 13.66 0.70
C GLU A 41 -10.94 12.43 1.54
N PHE A 42 -11.07 11.24 0.97
CA PHE A 42 -10.71 9.99 1.63
C PHE A 42 -9.19 9.81 1.70
N GLU A 43 -8.49 10.08 0.60
CA GLU A 43 -7.02 10.09 0.54
C GLU A 43 -6.41 11.05 1.56
N ALA A 44 -6.93 12.28 1.63
CA ALA A 44 -6.46 13.28 2.60
C ALA A 44 -6.63 12.79 4.05
N LYS A 45 -7.77 12.17 4.39
CA LYS A 45 -8.00 11.60 5.72
C LYS A 45 -7.07 10.43 6.03
N VAL A 46 -6.80 9.56 5.05
CA VAL A 46 -5.87 8.44 5.24
C VAL A 46 -4.43 8.93 5.38
N ALA A 47 -4.02 9.94 4.61
CA ALA A 47 -2.72 10.60 4.76
C ALA A 47 -2.56 11.17 6.17
N GLU A 48 -3.57 11.89 6.68
CA GLU A 48 -3.59 12.40 8.05
C GLU A 48 -3.47 11.27 9.10
N LEU A 49 -4.28 10.21 8.96
CA LEU A 49 -4.30 9.08 9.91
C LEU A 49 -3.01 8.26 9.91
N SER A 50 -2.38 8.09 8.75
CA SER A 50 -1.10 7.39 8.62
C SER A 50 0.09 8.27 9.00
N GLY A 51 -0.08 9.60 8.96
CA GLY A 51 1.01 10.57 9.11
C GLY A 51 1.89 10.70 7.87
N ALA A 52 1.53 10.06 6.76
CA ALA A 52 2.22 10.21 5.48
C ALA A 52 1.80 11.50 4.78
N LYS A 53 2.67 12.06 3.93
CA LYS A 53 2.33 13.24 3.13
C LYS A 53 1.28 12.96 2.07
N HIS A 54 1.37 11.79 1.43
CA HIS A 54 0.52 11.44 0.30
C HIS A 54 -0.21 10.13 0.55
N CYS A 55 -1.42 10.06 0.01
CA CYS A 55 -2.19 8.84 -0.11
C CYS A 55 -2.77 8.76 -1.53
N LEU A 56 -2.71 7.58 -2.13
CA LEU A 56 -3.25 7.28 -3.45
C LEU A 56 -4.15 6.05 -3.38
N ALA A 57 -5.44 6.24 -3.60
CA ALA A 57 -6.42 5.19 -3.75
C ALA A 57 -6.26 4.51 -5.11
N VAL A 58 -6.32 3.19 -5.10
CA VAL A 58 -6.22 2.32 -6.28
C VAL A 58 -7.28 1.21 -6.21
N SER A 59 -7.39 0.39 -7.25
CA SER A 59 -8.49 -0.55 -7.42
C SER A 59 -8.48 -1.75 -6.47
N SER A 60 -7.34 -2.11 -5.86
CA SER A 60 -7.23 -3.24 -4.93
C SER A 60 -5.94 -3.16 -4.10
N GLY A 61 -5.85 -3.96 -3.03
CA GLY A 61 -4.58 -4.14 -2.30
C GLY A 61 -3.45 -4.66 -3.20
N THR A 62 -3.76 -5.57 -4.13
CA THR A 62 -2.78 -6.02 -5.15
C THR A 62 -2.35 -4.86 -6.05
N ALA A 63 -3.29 -3.99 -6.44
CA ALA A 63 -2.98 -2.78 -7.17
C ALA A 63 -2.00 -1.88 -6.38
N ALA A 64 -2.23 -1.77 -5.07
CA ALA A 64 -1.39 -0.97 -4.16
C ALA A 64 0.03 -1.54 -4.01
N LEU A 65 0.21 -2.85 -4.16
CA LEU A 65 1.53 -3.46 -4.13
C LEU A 65 2.30 -3.27 -5.46
N TYR A 66 1.64 -3.45 -6.61
CA TYR A 66 2.35 -3.45 -7.89
C TYR A 66 2.58 -2.05 -8.50
N VAL A 67 1.65 -1.10 -8.32
CA VAL A 67 1.80 0.27 -8.87
C VAL A 67 3.09 0.95 -8.40
N PRO A 68 3.45 0.92 -7.10
CA PRO A 68 4.70 1.51 -6.63
C PRO A 68 5.95 0.83 -7.21
N PHE A 69 5.95 -0.50 -7.36
CA PHE A 69 7.08 -1.20 -8.00
C PHE A 69 7.29 -0.73 -9.44
N LYS A 70 6.21 -0.56 -10.21
CA LYS A 70 6.28 -0.02 -11.57
C LYS A 70 6.75 1.43 -11.57
N ALA A 71 6.25 2.26 -10.66
CA ALA A 71 6.66 3.65 -10.51
C ALA A 71 8.13 3.82 -10.08
N MET A 72 8.63 2.91 -9.24
CA MET A 72 10.05 2.83 -8.84
C MET A 72 10.96 2.37 -9.99
N GLY A 73 10.39 1.79 -11.06
CA GLY A 73 11.13 1.33 -12.22
C GLY A 73 11.70 -0.09 -12.08
N ILE A 74 11.04 -0.95 -11.31
CA ILE A 74 11.40 -2.37 -11.24
C ILE A 74 11.39 -2.99 -12.63
N CYS A 75 12.46 -3.71 -12.93
CA CYS A 75 12.74 -4.33 -14.22
C CYS A 75 12.80 -5.86 -14.11
N PRO A 76 12.66 -6.59 -15.24
CA PRO A 76 12.85 -8.03 -15.24
C PRO A 76 14.22 -8.46 -14.69
N GLY A 77 14.20 -9.42 -13.76
CA GLY A 77 15.40 -9.93 -13.10
C GLY A 77 15.82 -9.19 -11.83
N ASP A 78 15.20 -8.05 -11.49
CA ASP A 78 15.33 -7.45 -10.16
C ASP A 78 14.76 -8.40 -9.10
N GLU A 79 15.37 -8.42 -7.91
CA GLU A 79 14.94 -9.26 -6.79
C GLU A 79 14.22 -8.43 -5.73
N ILE A 80 13.07 -8.93 -5.26
CA ILE A 80 12.33 -8.34 -4.14
C ILE A 80 12.27 -9.39 -3.03
N ILE A 81 12.87 -9.08 -1.88
CA ILE A 81 12.85 -9.98 -0.73
C ILE A 81 11.53 -9.79 0.00
N THR A 82 10.81 -10.87 0.31
CA THR A 82 9.56 -10.81 1.05
C THR A 82 9.31 -12.08 1.88
N SER A 83 8.20 -12.11 2.60
CA SER A 83 7.82 -13.20 3.52
C SER A 83 7.37 -14.45 2.77
N SER A 84 7.83 -15.62 3.24
CA SER A 84 7.28 -16.93 2.83
C SER A 84 5.86 -17.19 3.38
N PHE A 85 5.48 -16.51 4.47
CA PHE A 85 4.13 -16.55 5.02
C PHE A 85 3.43 -15.22 4.78
N THR A 86 2.58 -15.21 3.74
CA THR A 86 1.80 -14.03 3.32
C THR A 86 0.64 -14.46 2.43
N PHE A 87 -0.23 -13.53 2.06
CA PHE A 87 -1.20 -13.76 0.99
C PHE A 87 -0.51 -13.71 -0.39
N ILE A 88 -1.02 -14.50 -1.34
CA ILE A 88 -0.34 -14.72 -2.63
C ILE A 88 -0.14 -13.44 -3.45
N ALA A 89 -0.98 -12.43 -3.27
CA ALA A 89 -0.87 -11.13 -3.95
C ALA A 89 0.48 -10.43 -3.75
N THR A 90 1.13 -10.65 -2.60
CA THR A 90 2.49 -10.14 -2.29
C THR A 90 3.51 -10.65 -3.30
N VAL A 91 3.42 -11.94 -3.64
CA VAL A 91 4.31 -12.61 -4.60
C VAL A 91 3.87 -12.31 -6.04
N GLU A 92 2.57 -12.32 -6.31
CA GLU A 92 2.02 -12.01 -7.64
C GLU A 92 2.38 -10.59 -8.08
N ALA A 93 2.28 -9.59 -7.19
CA ALA A 93 2.65 -8.22 -7.51
C ALA A 93 4.13 -8.07 -7.95
N ILE A 94 5.03 -8.83 -7.32
CA ILE A 94 6.45 -8.88 -7.70
C ILE A 94 6.59 -9.53 -9.09
N LEU A 95 5.93 -10.66 -9.31
CA LEU A 95 5.97 -11.39 -10.58
C LEU A 95 5.38 -10.58 -11.75
N GLU A 96 4.30 -9.83 -11.54
CA GLU A 96 3.71 -8.96 -12.57
C GLU A 96 4.60 -7.77 -12.94
N CYS A 97 5.59 -7.46 -12.08
CA CYS A 97 6.64 -6.52 -12.42
C CYS A 97 7.73 -7.14 -13.31
N GLY A 98 7.74 -8.46 -13.49
CA GLY A 98 8.83 -9.24 -14.11
C GLY A 98 9.99 -9.52 -13.15
N ALA A 99 9.87 -9.09 -11.89
CA ALA A 99 10.87 -9.30 -10.85
C ALA A 99 10.80 -10.72 -10.28
N VAL A 100 11.82 -11.07 -9.52
CA VAL A 100 11.99 -12.36 -8.86
C VAL A 100 11.66 -12.20 -7.37
N PRO A 101 10.61 -12.85 -6.86
CA PRO A 101 10.34 -12.89 -5.43
C PRO A 101 11.37 -13.79 -4.75
N VAL A 102 12.05 -13.25 -3.73
CA VAL A 102 13.01 -13.99 -2.91
C VAL A 102 12.39 -14.16 -1.52
N LEU A 103 11.99 -15.39 -1.20
CA LEU A 103 11.21 -15.67 0.00
C LEU A 103 12.14 -15.93 1.20
N GLY A 104 12.01 -15.11 2.24
CA GLY A 104 12.66 -15.32 3.52
C GLY A 104 11.77 -16.05 4.53
N ASP A 105 12.42 -16.64 5.52
CA ASP A 105 11.76 -17.29 6.65
C ASP A 105 11.14 -16.25 7.60
N VAL A 106 10.11 -16.68 8.31
CA VAL A 106 9.45 -15.87 9.34
C VAL A 106 10.02 -16.12 10.72
N ASP A 107 9.91 -15.11 11.59
CA ASP A 107 10.21 -15.25 13.02
C ASP A 107 8.96 -15.60 13.85
N GLU A 108 9.08 -15.56 15.18
CA GLU A 108 7.99 -15.85 16.10
C GLU A 108 6.80 -14.88 15.99
N SER A 109 7.00 -13.70 15.40
CA SER A 109 5.93 -12.73 15.11
C SER A 109 5.10 -13.08 13.87
N LEU A 110 5.48 -14.14 13.15
CA LEU A 110 4.93 -14.56 11.85
C LEU A 110 5.23 -13.58 10.71
N ASN A 111 6.09 -12.59 10.95
CA ASN A 111 6.57 -11.67 9.93
C ASN A 111 7.95 -12.12 9.42
N LEU A 112 8.36 -11.59 8.27
CA LEU A 112 9.69 -11.81 7.72
C LEU A 112 10.77 -11.52 8.78
N SER A 113 11.69 -12.47 8.98
CA SER A 113 12.84 -12.27 9.88
C SER A 113 13.85 -11.31 9.23
N PRO A 114 14.30 -10.25 9.93
CA PRO A 114 15.36 -9.38 9.44
C PRO A 114 16.66 -10.12 9.12
N ASP A 115 17.04 -11.12 9.93
CA ASP A 115 18.25 -11.92 9.73
C ASP A 115 18.12 -12.77 8.45
N SER A 116 16.95 -13.41 8.25
CA SER A 116 16.68 -14.18 7.02
C SER A 116 16.69 -13.28 5.79
N ALA A 117 16.12 -12.08 5.89
CA ALA A 117 16.14 -11.12 4.80
C ALA A 117 17.58 -10.67 4.47
N GLU A 118 18.41 -10.44 5.49
CA GLU A 118 19.82 -10.05 5.29
C GLU A 118 20.62 -11.12 4.54
N ASP A 119 20.47 -12.40 4.91
CA ASP A 119 21.16 -13.52 4.27
C ASP A 119 20.80 -13.72 2.79
N LEU A 120 19.65 -13.18 2.37
CA LEU A 120 19.13 -13.30 1.01
C LEU A 120 19.50 -12.12 0.09
N ILE A 121 20.15 -11.09 0.62
CA ILE A 121 20.54 -9.91 -0.16
C ILE A 121 21.58 -10.29 -1.21
N THR A 122 21.32 -9.86 -2.45
CA THR A 122 22.24 -9.95 -3.58
C THR A 122 22.39 -8.60 -4.28
N GLU A 123 23.29 -8.51 -5.25
CA GLU A 123 23.42 -7.31 -6.11
C GLU A 123 22.15 -7.01 -6.93
N ARG A 124 21.25 -7.98 -7.09
CA ARG A 124 19.97 -7.82 -7.79
C ARG A 124 18.85 -7.33 -6.87
N THR A 125 19.03 -7.35 -5.55
CA THR A 125 17.99 -6.94 -4.62
C THR A 125 17.66 -5.46 -4.76
N LYS A 126 16.39 -5.15 -5.05
CA LYS A 126 15.89 -3.78 -5.24
C LYS A 126 14.96 -3.29 -4.15
N ALA A 127 14.33 -4.18 -3.39
CA ALA A 127 13.56 -3.80 -2.22
C ALA A 127 13.43 -4.97 -1.24
N ILE A 128 13.13 -4.63 0.01
CA ILE A 128 12.72 -5.59 1.05
C ILE A 128 11.29 -5.23 1.44
N MET A 129 10.38 -6.19 1.31
CA MET A 129 8.95 -6.03 1.57
C MET A 129 8.51 -6.91 2.74
N PRO A 130 8.70 -6.48 4.00
CA PRO A 130 8.03 -7.11 5.13
C PRO A 130 6.51 -6.96 4.99
N VAL A 131 5.79 -7.98 5.47
CA VAL A 131 4.33 -7.99 5.55
C VAL A 131 3.96 -7.93 7.02
N HIS A 132 3.02 -7.06 7.38
CA HIS A 132 2.48 -6.97 8.74
C HIS A 132 1.35 -7.99 8.92
N MET A 133 1.73 -9.25 9.10
CA MET A 133 0.82 -10.38 9.09
C MET A 133 -0.15 -10.35 10.27
N PHE A 134 -1.44 -10.53 9.97
CA PHE A 134 -2.52 -10.52 10.96
C PHE A 134 -2.54 -9.29 11.87
N GLY A 135 -2.03 -8.15 11.38
CA GLY A 135 -1.95 -6.91 12.15
C GLY A 135 -0.78 -6.83 13.13
N ALA A 136 0.06 -7.86 13.22
CA ALA A 136 1.32 -7.80 13.96
C ALA A 136 2.34 -6.98 13.18
N ALA A 137 2.97 -6.02 13.86
CA ALA A 137 4.03 -5.21 13.26
C ALA A 137 5.29 -6.06 13.00
N ALA A 138 5.87 -5.93 11.82
CA ALA A 138 7.22 -6.43 11.55
C ALA A 138 8.23 -5.57 12.33
N ASP A 139 9.46 -6.08 12.54
CA ASP A 139 10.49 -5.31 13.23
C ASP A 139 11.08 -4.19 12.36
N MET A 140 10.34 -3.09 12.27
CA MET A 140 10.64 -1.99 11.36
C MET A 140 11.93 -1.24 11.70
N ASP A 141 12.40 -1.25 12.94
CA ASP A 141 13.70 -0.67 13.26
C ASP A 141 14.83 -1.49 12.62
N SER A 142 14.76 -2.81 12.72
CA SER A 142 15.73 -3.73 12.11
C SER A 142 15.69 -3.65 10.58
N PHE A 143 14.50 -3.66 9.97
CA PHE A 143 14.39 -3.51 8.51
C PHE A 143 14.91 -2.16 8.02
N ARG A 144 14.61 -1.05 8.70
CA ARG A 144 15.12 0.28 8.30
C ARG A 144 16.64 0.37 8.47
N ALA A 145 17.19 -0.22 9.52
CA ALA A 145 18.64 -0.31 9.70
C ALA A 145 19.28 -1.15 8.59
N LEU A 146 18.67 -2.29 8.22
CA LEU A 146 19.11 -3.16 7.14
C LEU A 146 19.07 -2.45 5.79
N GLY A 147 17.96 -1.78 5.46
CA GLY A 147 17.83 -1.00 4.23
C GLY A 147 18.86 0.11 4.14
N ALA A 148 19.13 0.83 5.25
CA ALA A 148 20.18 1.84 5.30
C ALA A 148 21.59 1.26 5.13
N LYS A 149 21.87 0.08 5.71
CA LYS A 149 23.16 -0.61 5.61
C LYS A 149 23.51 -0.99 4.17
N TYR A 150 22.53 -1.49 3.41
CA TYR A 150 22.75 -1.98 2.05
C TYR A 150 22.30 -1.00 0.95
N GLY A 151 21.70 0.14 1.31
CA GLY A 151 21.15 1.09 0.34
C GLY A 151 19.93 0.53 -0.42
N ILE A 152 19.16 -0.35 0.23
CA ILE A 152 17.99 -1.02 -0.36
C ILE A 152 16.72 -0.44 0.31
N PRO A 153 15.73 0.03 -0.46
CA PRO A 153 14.49 0.54 0.12
C PRO A 153 13.70 -0.58 0.82
N VAL A 154 13.10 -0.21 1.95
CA VAL A 154 12.10 -1.03 2.65
C VAL A 154 10.72 -0.55 2.24
N VAL A 155 9.81 -1.46 1.92
CA VAL A 155 8.44 -1.14 1.50
C VAL A 155 7.48 -2.00 2.30
N GLU A 156 6.34 -1.45 2.73
CA GLU A 156 5.47 -2.15 3.69
C GLU A 156 4.24 -2.74 2.99
N ASP A 157 4.02 -4.04 3.13
CA ASP A 157 2.68 -4.60 2.94
C ASP A 157 1.92 -4.54 4.28
N ALA A 158 1.04 -3.55 4.39
CA ALA A 158 0.20 -3.30 5.54
C ALA A 158 -1.28 -3.66 5.26
N CYS A 159 -1.56 -4.49 4.25
CA CYS A 159 -2.93 -4.82 3.83
C CYS A 159 -3.80 -5.45 4.92
N GLN A 160 -3.21 -5.98 5.99
CA GLN A 160 -3.90 -6.56 7.15
C GLN A 160 -3.69 -5.75 8.44
N ALA A 161 -3.10 -4.56 8.36
CA ALA A 161 -2.57 -3.85 9.52
C ALA A 161 -2.89 -2.35 9.54
N MET A 162 -3.83 -1.89 8.72
CA MET A 162 -4.33 -0.50 8.77
C MET A 162 -4.78 -0.14 10.20
N GLY A 163 -4.34 1.01 10.69
CA GLY A 163 -4.61 1.47 12.06
C GLY A 163 -3.68 0.88 13.13
N GLY A 164 -2.87 -0.14 12.81
CA GLY A 164 -1.82 -0.64 13.68
C GLY A 164 -0.66 0.35 13.78
N THR A 165 0.13 0.27 14.86
CA THR A 165 1.31 1.12 15.05
C THR A 165 2.53 0.33 15.51
N TYR A 166 3.71 0.80 15.11
CA TYR A 166 5.00 0.38 15.66
C TYR A 166 5.66 1.59 16.33
N LYS A 167 5.87 1.51 17.65
CA LYS A 167 6.46 2.60 18.45
C LYS A 167 5.80 3.97 18.21
N GLY A 168 4.46 3.97 18.05
CA GLY A 168 3.65 5.17 17.84
C GLY A 168 3.57 5.68 16.41
N LYS A 169 4.23 5.03 15.44
CA LYS A 169 4.09 5.33 14.00
C LYS A 169 3.15 4.34 13.33
N ALA A 170 2.32 4.81 12.40
CA ALA A 170 1.38 3.95 11.69
C ALA A 170 2.13 2.89 10.85
N LEU A 171 1.64 1.65 10.85
CA LEU A 171 2.14 0.60 9.96
C LEU A 171 1.82 0.98 8.51
N GLY A 172 2.81 0.89 7.62
CA GLY A 172 2.73 1.40 6.24
C GLY A 172 3.37 2.79 6.03
N SER A 173 3.79 3.49 7.09
CA SER A 173 4.32 4.88 7.00
C SER A 173 5.82 5.00 7.28
N MET A 174 6.54 3.88 7.39
CA MET A 174 7.93 3.83 7.87
C MET A 174 8.94 3.41 6.79
N GLY A 175 8.46 2.78 5.71
CA GLY A 175 9.20 2.47 4.49
C GLY A 175 9.16 3.59 3.45
N LEU A 176 9.63 3.29 2.23
CA LEU A 176 9.54 4.18 1.07
C LEU A 176 8.08 4.36 0.62
N TRP A 177 7.28 3.30 0.72
CA TRP A 177 5.82 3.37 0.66
C TRP A 177 5.21 2.25 1.52
N GLY A 178 3.92 2.39 1.81
CA GLY A 178 3.10 1.33 2.38
C GLY A 178 1.85 1.10 1.57
N SER A 179 1.36 -0.14 1.62
CA SER A 179 0.19 -0.60 0.88
C SER A 179 -0.90 -1.07 1.84
N TYR A 180 -2.14 -0.66 1.58
CA TYR A 180 -3.33 -1.16 2.28
C TYR A 180 -4.32 -1.76 1.30
N SER A 181 -5.10 -2.73 1.78
CA SER A 181 -6.23 -3.30 1.06
C SER A 181 -7.53 -2.82 1.68
N LEU A 182 -8.55 -2.63 0.85
CA LEU A 182 -9.92 -2.29 1.23
C LEU A 182 -10.92 -3.36 0.75
N ASP A 183 -10.45 -4.59 0.55
CA ASP A 183 -11.29 -5.75 0.20
C ASP A 183 -12.38 -6.01 1.27
N PRO A 184 -13.40 -6.85 1.00
CA PRO A 184 -14.56 -7.00 1.89
C PRO A 184 -14.24 -7.53 3.30
N ASN A 185 -13.08 -8.17 3.46
CA ASN A 185 -12.64 -8.80 4.70
C ASN A 185 -11.59 -7.98 5.44
N LYS A 186 -11.21 -6.80 4.94
CA LYS A 186 -10.29 -5.90 5.62
C LYS A 186 -10.96 -5.10 6.73
N LEU A 187 -10.14 -4.55 7.63
CA LEU A 187 -10.60 -3.74 8.75
C LEU A 187 -11.39 -2.52 8.27
N LEU A 188 -10.92 -1.86 7.22
CA LEU A 188 -11.64 -0.83 6.47
C LEU A 188 -11.91 -1.38 5.08
N THR A 189 -13.13 -1.20 4.56
CA THR A 189 -13.51 -1.75 3.25
C THR A 189 -14.38 -0.77 2.46
N VAL A 190 -14.23 -0.82 1.14
CA VAL A 190 -15.11 -0.15 0.17
C VAL A 190 -15.69 -1.16 -0.83
N GLY A 191 -15.75 -2.43 -0.44
CA GLY A 191 -16.00 -3.55 -1.33
C GLY A 191 -14.69 -3.98 -2.00
N GLU A 192 -14.18 -3.20 -2.94
CA GLU A 192 -12.89 -3.45 -3.59
C GLU A 192 -12.09 -2.15 -3.70
N GLY A 193 -10.84 -2.19 -3.23
CA GLY A 193 -9.98 -1.02 -3.26
C GLY A 193 -8.62 -1.28 -2.61
N GLY A 194 -7.71 -0.34 -2.78
CA GLY A 194 -6.43 -0.31 -2.10
C GLY A 194 -5.96 1.12 -1.93
N LEU A 195 -4.95 1.30 -1.09
CA LEU A 195 -4.35 2.60 -0.82
C LEU A 195 -2.84 2.44 -0.79
N ILE A 196 -2.14 3.44 -1.32
CA ILE A 196 -0.70 3.57 -1.24
C ILE A 196 -0.41 4.84 -0.45
N VAL A 197 0.46 4.77 0.54
CA VAL A 197 0.93 5.95 1.27
C VAL A 197 2.43 6.11 1.10
N THR A 198 2.90 7.35 0.98
CA THR A 198 4.33 7.66 0.83
C THR A 198 4.61 9.12 1.23
N ASP A 199 5.86 9.39 1.61
CA ASP A 199 6.39 10.73 1.85
C ASP A 199 7.19 11.29 0.66
N ASP A 200 7.38 10.49 -0.40
CA ASP A 200 8.17 10.81 -1.58
C ASP A 200 7.28 11.44 -2.67
N ASP A 201 7.50 12.73 -2.93
CA ASP A 201 6.72 13.53 -3.88
C ASP A 201 6.88 13.04 -5.34
N GLU A 202 8.08 12.57 -5.70
CA GLU A 202 8.37 12.10 -7.06
C GLU A 202 7.74 10.73 -7.30
N LEU A 203 7.85 9.82 -6.32
CA LEU A 203 7.23 8.50 -6.38
C LEU A 203 5.70 8.64 -6.42
N TYR A 204 5.11 9.49 -5.57
CA TYR A 204 3.68 9.76 -5.60
C TYR A 204 3.21 10.18 -7.00
N SER A 205 3.88 11.16 -7.61
CA SER A 205 3.54 11.64 -8.95
C SER A 205 3.62 10.52 -10.01
N LYS A 206 4.67 9.68 -9.96
CA LYS A 206 4.80 8.53 -10.88
C LYS A 206 3.71 7.49 -10.67
N MET A 207 3.32 7.21 -9.43
CA MET A 207 2.23 6.28 -9.12
C MET A 207 0.89 6.80 -9.61
N GLU A 208 0.62 8.10 -9.39
CA GLU A 208 -0.57 8.81 -9.85
C GLU A 208 -0.72 8.74 -11.37
N TYR A 209 0.36 9.00 -12.12
CA TYR A 209 0.38 8.84 -13.56
C TYR A 209 0.18 7.38 -13.98
N TYR A 210 0.89 6.45 -13.33
CA TYR A 210 0.89 5.04 -13.75
C TYR A 210 -0.48 4.38 -13.60
N HIS A 211 -1.21 4.66 -12.52
CA HIS A 211 -2.50 4.00 -12.28
C HIS A 211 -3.62 4.49 -13.21
N ASP A 212 -3.43 5.63 -13.89
CA ASP A 212 -4.40 6.20 -14.81
C ASP A 212 -3.75 6.66 -16.12
N HIS A 213 -3.15 5.71 -16.85
CA HIS A 213 -2.75 5.87 -18.26
C HIS A 213 -1.75 7.00 -18.56
N GLY A 214 -1.01 7.48 -17.56
CA GLY A 214 -0.08 8.60 -17.70
C GLY A 214 -0.75 9.97 -17.68
N HIS A 215 -2.02 10.06 -17.28
CA HIS A 215 -2.69 11.34 -17.10
C HIS A 215 -2.09 12.13 -15.94
N ILE A 216 -2.14 13.45 -16.06
CA ILE A 216 -1.74 14.38 -15.00
C ILE A 216 -3.02 15.03 -14.48
N HIS A 217 -3.37 14.77 -13.22
CA HIS A 217 -4.53 15.39 -12.58
C HIS A 217 -4.08 16.63 -11.79
N SER A 218 -4.10 17.78 -12.47
CA SER A 218 -3.81 19.11 -11.88
C SER A 218 -5.07 19.86 -11.49
#